data_AF-A0A7U9QZW3-F1
#
_entry.id   AF-A0A7U9QZW3-F1
#
_cell.length_a   1.000
_cell.length_b   1.000
_cell.length_c   1.000
_cell.angle_alpha   90.00
_cell.angle_beta   90.00
_cell.angle_gamma   90.00
#
_symmetry.space_group_name_H-M   'P 1'
#
loop_
_entity.id
_entity.type
_entity.pdbx_description
1 polymer ?
#
loop_
_entity_poly.entity_id
_entity_poly.type
_entity_poly.pdbx_seq_one_letter_code
_entity_poly.pdbx_strand_id
1 'polypeptide(L)'
;MKDLGIRQGSAAFAVPVVVMPDAVYVHKDIQKVEPQEGMENAGDVYQYHEFVYEPDEYIQLIGSENDTLKKNLSSMSEELTSTQMALTEVFEMIGGAE
;
A
#
# COMPACT_ATOMS: atom_id res chain seq x y z
N MET A 1 5.26 9.86 -13.10
CA MET A 1 4.29 10.13 -12.03
C MET A 1 3.94 11.60 -12.05
N LYS A 2 2.65 11.92 -11.98
CA LYS A 2 2.13 13.27 -11.87
C LYS A 2 1.25 13.37 -10.63
N ASP A 3 1.65 14.22 -9.70
CA ASP A 3 0.83 14.59 -8.54
C ASP A 3 -0.23 15.61 -9.00
N LEU A 4 -1.51 15.27 -8.83
CA LEU A 4 -2.65 16.15 -9.15
C LEU A 4 -3.27 16.81 -7.91
N GLY A 5 -2.69 16.58 -6.73
CA GLY A 5 -3.13 17.12 -5.47
C GLY A 5 -4.49 16.54 -5.05
N ILE A 6 -5.22 17.35 -4.29
CA ILE A 6 -6.54 16.99 -3.79
C ILE A 6 -7.58 17.09 -4.90
N ARG A 7 -8.32 16.00 -5.11
CA ARG A 7 -9.46 15.88 -6.03
C ARG A 7 -10.71 15.43 -5.29
N GLN A 8 -11.86 15.72 -5.89
CA GLN A 8 -13.15 15.21 -5.46
C GLN A 8 -13.76 14.33 -6.54
N GLY A 9 -14.39 13.24 -6.12
CA GLY A 9 -14.96 12.25 -7.01
C GLY A 9 -16.16 11.54 -6.38
N SER A 10 -16.85 10.74 -7.20
CA SER A 10 -17.92 9.87 -6.73
C SER A 10 -17.37 8.62 -6.05
N ALA A 11 -18.23 7.90 -5.33
CA ALA A 11 -17.90 6.63 -4.68
C ALA A 11 -17.23 5.61 -5.63
N ALA A 12 -17.57 5.62 -6.92
CA ALA A 12 -17.02 4.69 -7.91
C ALA A 12 -15.52 4.90 -8.18
N PHE A 13 -15.03 6.13 -8.02
CA PHE A 13 -13.63 6.49 -8.21
C PHE A 13 -12.87 6.61 -6.88
N ALA A 14 -13.57 6.61 -5.75
CA ALA A 14 -13.01 6.65 -4.40
C ALA A 14 -12.43 5.28 -3.97
N VAL A 15 -11.56 4.71 -4.80
CA VAL A 15 -10.83 3.46 -4.55
C VAL A 15 -9.33 3.70 -4.70
N PRO A 16 -8.46 2.91 -4.03
CA PRO A 16 -7.02 3.19 -3.99
C PRO A 16 -6.32 3.23 -5.36
N VAL A 17 -6.77 2.41 -6.32
CA VAL A 17 -6.18 2.34 -7.66
C VAL A 17 -7.29 2.18 -8.69
N VAL A 18 -7.25 2.99 -9.74
CA VAL A 18 -8.09 2.88 -10.93
C VAL A 18 -7.19 2.74 -12.15
N VAL A 19 -7.36 1.66 -12.91
CA VAL A 19 -6.58 1.38 -14.11
C VAL A 19 -7.41 1.69 -15.35
N MET A 20 -6.90 2.59 -16.18
CA MET A 20 -7.44 2.93 -17.50
C MET A 20 -6.45 2.50 -18.59
N PRO A 21 -6.86 2.42 -19.86
CA PRO A 21 -5.98 2.01 -20.96
C PRO A 21 -4.70 2.85 -21.11
N ASP A 22 -4.76 4.13 -20.76
CA ASP A 22 -3.70 5.12 -20.95
C ASP A 22 -3.11 5.66 -19.63
N ALA A 23 -3.68 5.30 -18.48
CA ALA A 23 -3.24 5.86 -17.20
C ALA A 23 -3.63 4.97 -16.01
N VAL A 24 -2.83 5.04 -14.95
CA VAL A 24 -3.17 4.49 -13.64
C VAL A 24 -3.31 5.63 -12.64
N TYR A 25 -4.50 5.74 -12.05
CA TYR A 25 -4.82 6.72 -11.02
C TYR A 25 -4.68 6.05 -9.66
N VAL A 26 -3.88 6.64 -8.78
CA VAL A 26 -3.67 6.19 -7.41
C VAL A 26 -4.23 7.25 -6.47
N HIS A 27 -5.15 6.85 -5.61
CA HIS A 27 -5.80 7.72 -4.64
C HIS A 27 -5.33 7.40 -3.23
N LYS A 28 -4.86 8.42 -2.53
CA LYS A 28 -4.49 8.36 -1.12
C LYS A 28 -5.43 9.20 -0.28
N ASP A 29 -5.49 8.90 1.01
CA ASP A 29 -6.24 9.67 2.01
C ASP A 29 -7.70 9.91 1.62
N ILE A 30 -8.35 8.86 1.11
CA ILE A 30 -9.74 8.90 0.67
C ILE A 30 -10.67 9.16 1.85
N GLN A 31 -11.44 10.24 1.79
CA GLN A 31 -12.39 10.66 2.83
C GLN A 31 -13.73 11.03 2.21
N LYS A 32 -14.83 10.66 2.84
CA LYS A 32 -16.16 11.17 2.48
C LYS A 32 -16.26 12.61 2.94
N VAL A 33 -16.79 13.50 2.09
CA VAL A 33 -16.97 14.92 2.39
C VAL A 33 -18.42 15.35 2.16
N GLU A 34 -18.84 16.40 2.86
CA GLU A 34 -20.14 17.02 2.62
C GLU A 34 -20.20 17.55 1.18
N PRO A 35 -21.33 17.38 0.47
CA PRO A 35 -21.53 17.99 -0.83
C PRO A 35 -21.38 19.52 -0.74
N GLN A 36 -20.83 20.15 -1.79
CA GLN A 36 -20.82 21.60 -1.87
C GLN A 36 -22.25 22.16 -1.95
N GLU A 37 -22.46 23.38 -1.45
CA GLU A 37 -23.73 24.11 -1.53
C GLU A 37 -24.24 24.10 -2.98
N GLY A 38 -25.47 23.60 -3.19
CA GLY A 38 -26.07 23.43 -4.52
C GLY A 38 -25.83 22.07 -5.21
N MET A 39 -25.02 21.18 -4.63
CA MET A 39 -24.83 19.79 -5.07
C MET A 39 -25.41 18.75 -4.09
N GLU A 40 -26.35 19.17 -3.24
CA GLU A 40 -26.95 18.35 -2.18
C GLU A 40 -27.65 17.08 -2.71
N ASN A 41 -28.02 17.05 -3.99
CA ASN A 41 -28.65 15.89 -4.66
C ASN A 41 -27.65 15.03 -5.48
N ALA A 42 -26.35 15.34 -5.46
CA ALA A 42 -25.33 14.68 -6.30
C ALA A 42 -24.86 13.31 -5.75
N GLY A 43 -25.39 12.86 -4.62
CA GLY A 43 -24.97 11.63 -3.95
C GLY A 43 -23.70 11.82 -3.12
N ASP A 44 -23.09 10.71 -2.70
CA ASP A 44 -21.91 10.72 -1.85
C ASP A 44 -20.68 11.27 -2.60
N VAL A 45 -20.09 12.34 -2.05
CA VAL A 45 -18.85 12.96 -2.56
C VAL A 45 -17.67 12.53 -1.70
N TYR A 46 -16.56 12.21 -2.36
CA TYR A 46 -15.31 11.83 -1.72
C TYR A 46 -14.20 12.77 -2.14
N GLN A 47 -13.24 12.97 -1.25
CA GLN A 47 -12.01 13.71 -1.47
C GLN A 47 -10.82 12.76 -1.31
N TYR A 48 -9.80 12.91 -2.16
CA TYR A 48 -8.58 12.11 -2.12
C TYR A 48 -7.41 12.85 -2.75
N HIS A 49 -6.18 12.47 -2.40
CA HIS A 49 -4.96 12.92 -3.08
C HIS A 49 -4.69 12.01 -4.28
N GLU A 50 -4.71 12.56 -5.49
CA GLU A 50 -4.60 11.83 -6.74
C GLU A 50 -3.18 11.91 -7.34
N PHE A 51 -2.63 10.74 -7.67
CA PHE A 51 -1.39 10.58 -8.42
C PHE A 51 -1.66 9.81 -9.70
N VAL A 52 -1.08 10.24 -10.81
CA VAL A 52 -1.25 9.58 -12.11
C VAL A 52 0.08 9.05 -12.60
N TYR A 53 0.06 7.82 -13.10
CA TYR A 53 1.19 7.12 -13.67
C TYR A 53 0.84 6.64 -15.08
N GLU A 54 1.85 6.54 -15.93
CA GLU A 54 1.74 5.71 -17.13
C GLU A 54 1.61 4.23 -16.70
N PRO A 55 0.87 3.38 -17.43
CA PRO A 55 0.70 1.98 -17.06
C PRO A 55 2.02 1.24 -16.84
N ASP A 56 2.98 1.40 -17.76
CA ASP A 56 4.30 0.76 -17.65
C ASP A 56 5.11 1.28 -16.46
N GLU A 57 5.00 2.57 -16.16
CA GLU A 57 5.67 3.18 -15.00
C GLU A 57 5.14 2.58 -13.70
N TYR A 58 3.82 2.44 -13.58
CA TYR A 58 3.19 1.88 -12.39
C TYR A 58 3.51 0.40 -12.21
N ILE A 59 3.53 -0.38 -13.30
CA ILE A 59 3.91 -1.79 -13.27
C ILE A 59 5.36 -1.96 -12.80
N GLN A 60 6.29 -1.14 -13.30
CA GLN A 60 7.69 -1.17 -12.89
C GLN A 60 7.86 -0.78 -11.41
N LEU A 61 7.12 0.23 -10.95
CA LEU A 61 7.11 0.64 -9.54
C LEU A 61 6.68 -0.51 -8.63
N ILE A 62 5.51 -1.09 -8.89
CA ILE A 62 4.97 -2.19 -8.09
C ILE A 62 5.88 -3.43 -8.16
N GLY A 63 6.46 -3.73 -9.32
CA GLY A 63 7.45 -4.80 -9.47
C GLY A 63 8.65 -4.59 -8.56
N SER A 64 9.24 -3.40 -8.58
CA SER A 64 10.42 -3.03 -7.79
C SER A 64 10.14 -3.04 -6.28
N GLU A 65 8.98 -2.52 -5.87
CA GLU A 65 8.54 -2.55 -4.47
C GLU A 65 8.33 -3.98 -3.99
N ASN A 66 7.67 -4.82 -4.80
CA ASN A 66 7.45 -6.23 -4.46
C ASN A 66 8.75 -7.01 -4.33
N ASP A 67 9.72 -6.79 -5.22
CA ASP A 67 11.03 -7.46 -5.14
C ASP A 67 11.80 -7.03 -3.88
N THR A 68 11.73 -5.76 -3.53
CA THR A 68 12.30 -5.23 -2.28
C THR A 68 11.64 -5.86 -1.06
N LEU A 69 10.31 -5.93 -1.03
CA LEU A 69 9.55 -6.54 0.06
C LEU A 69 9.88 -8.03 0.23
N LYS A 70 9.95 -8.78 -0.88
CA LYS A 70 10.34 -10.19 -0.86
C LYS A 70 11.74 -10.40 -0.32
N LYS A 71 12.69 -9.57 -0.73
CA LYS A 71 14.07 -9.63 -0.24
C LYS A 71 14.12 -9.39 1.26
N ASN A 72 13.46 -8.33 1.74
CA ASN A 72 13.42 -8.00 3.16
C ASN A 72 12.76 -9.12 3.98
N LEU A 73 11.68 -9.71 3.47
CA LEU A 73 11.00 -10.82 4.14
C LEU A 73 11.90 -12.07 4.24
N SER A 74 12.64 -12.40 3.18
CA SER A 74 13.60 -13.52 3.18
C SER A 74 14.69 -13.30 4.22
N SER A 75 15.34 -12.14 4.21
CA SER A 75 16.42 -11.82 5.15
C SER A 75 15.93 -11.83 6.60
N MET A 76 14.75 -11.26 6.87
CA MET A 76 14.16 -11.29 8.21
C MET A 76 13.82 -12.71 8.68
N SER A 77 13.36 -13.58 7.77
CA SER A 77 13.09 -14.99 8.08
C SER A 77 14.38 -15.75 8.42
N GLU A 78 15.48 -15.47 7.72
CA GLU A 78 16.79 -16.07 7.99
C GLU A 78 17.34 -15.63 9.36
N GLU A 79 17.28 -14.33 9.66
CA GLU A 79 17.71 -13.77 10.96
C GLU A 79 16.87 -14.32 12.13
N LEU A 80 15.55 -14.44 11.94
CA LEU A 80 14.67 -15.01 12.95
C LEU A 80 15.00 -16.48 13.21
N THR A 81 15.21 -17.27 12.14
CA THR A 81 15.59 -18.68 12.25
C THR A 81 16.93 -18.84 12.97
N SER A 82 17.93 -18.04 12.59
CA SER A 82 19.24 -18.01 13.24
C SER A 82 19.13 -17.72 14.74
N THR A 83 18.32 -16.72 15.12
CA THR A 83 18.07 -16.36 16.51
C THR A 83 17.37 -17.49 17.28
N GLN A 84 16.38 -18.14 16.67
CA GLN A 84 15.67 -19.27 17.28
C GLN A 84 16.59 -20.47 17.54
N MET A 85 17.50 -20.77 16.60
CA MET A 85 18.51 -21.82 16.79
C MET A 85 19.45 -21.47 17.95
N ALA A 86 20.00 -20.25 17.98
CA ALA A 86 20.89 -19.81 19.05
C ALA A 86 20.22 -19.84 20.43
N LEU A 87 18.94 -19.44 20.51
CA LEU A 87 18.16 -19.55 21.75
C LEU A 87 17.97 -20.99 22.19
N THR A 88 17.67 -21.90 21.25
CA THR A 88 17.53 -23.34 21.52
C THR A 88 18.82 -23.92 22.08
N GLU A 89 19.96 -23.60 21.46
CA GLU A 89 21.28 -24.02 21.94
C GLU A 89 21.55 -23.51 23.37
N VAL A 90 21.22 -22.26 23.67
CA VAL A 90 21.36 -21.71 25.04
C VAL A 90 20.46 -22.43 26.03
N PHE A 91 19.19 -22.69 25.68
CA PHE A 91 18.25 -23.43 26.52
C PHE A 91 18.76 -24.83 26.87
N GLU A 92 19.35 -25.53 25.88
CA GLU A 92 19.96 -26.84 26.09
C GLU A 92 21.20 -26.75 27.00
N MET A 93 22.05 -25.74 26.82
CA MET A 93 23.27 -25.55 27.63
C MET A 93 22.99 -25.26 29.12
N ILE A 94 21.89 -24.57 29.44
CA ILE A 94 21.53 -24.25 30.83
C ILE A 94 20.78 -25.37 31.55
N GLY A 95 20.71 -26.56 30.94
CA GLY A 95 20.08 -27.75 31.52
C GLY A 95 18.57 -27.75 31.37
N GLY A 96 18.07 -27.42 30.16
CA GLY A 96 16.66 -27.43 29.79
C GLY A 96 15.91 -28.60 30.45
N ALA A 97 14.88 -28.25 31.21
CA ALA A 97 14.24 -29.13 32.20
C ALA A 97 13.93 -30.54 31.68
N GLU A 98 14.43 -31.56 32.39
CA GLU A 98 13.78 -32.87 32.50
C GLU A 98 12.47 -32.77 33.30
#